data_AF-A0A3A9K2W1-F1
#
_entry.id   AF-A0A3A9K2W1-F1
#
_cell.length_a   1.000
_cell.length_b   1.000
_cell.length_c   1.000
_cell.angle_alpha   90.00
_cell.angle_beta   90.00
_cell.angle_gamma   90.00
#
_symmetry.space_group_name_H-M   'P 1'
#
loop_
_entity.id
_entity.type
_entity.pdbx_description
1 polymer ?
#
loop_
_entity_poly.entity_id
_entity_poly.type
_entity_poly.pdbx_seq_one_letter_code
_entity_poly.pdbx_strand_id
1 'polypeptide(L)'
;MRMWLCEIISFTEGSMFKHFEDTGLIFAVINSYINKKTNKCVFKVTDNLRYPFTDFSAEAFNFKLDLPDFDPCPKIFIIAGDSKRVHLLKEIWEEKIKSFFNNICEQDHSLENFINETQRYQYVSSEVFLNLFIHHLVKDKKIKCPQRLMFEKDDAVILVLYGSKSYHSKEESLIESIINLWIDREQPHLKGYQCFTRSFILKSFIGRKILSALPDNEMGYWTLLLEGGWILPIDNSFEKFIRKVDSSYLGQWSIGEVEDIINNPVYSYGYLFEQQELFVEWQYVLLYALATLPITEFEYPIIEKLYVDFCEFIAMYISPCVEVKDRIIEKEKQLTVFMKSIFQIRSYLAGEEETGISKNVIFLLRSRYAYLPSIYRLLSKYYQKKVKERLNTVHFKEKKFRKLLNGVMSSSDTYNKGIKLEELADYFFRTIPGLIITGRRARKEREEVDLYCSNVSYESILWELGPLILVECKNKKRKVKVSEIRNLIPIMDSKGIKSAVVFSSSGFTKTALKEIEYQYFGGKYIIPFDMADIKCLTKSFTPFDLLVSKVEKMGKKYANDLRNAYF
;
A
#
# COMPACT_ATOMS: atom_id res chain seq x y z
N MET A 1 1.47 -41.76 -10.10
CA MET A 1 1.30 -41.43 -8.67
C MET A 1 2.20 -42.26 -7.75
N ARG A 2 2.12 -43.61 -7.70
CA ARG A 2 3.01 -44.39 -6.80
C ARG A 2 4.52 -44.29 -7.10
N MET A 3 4.92 -44.15 -8.37
CA MET A 3 6.32 -43.87 -8.76
C MET A 3 6.78 -42.43 -8.48
N TRP A 4 5.86 -41.50 -8.15
CA TRP A 4 6.19 -40.09 -7.91
C TRP A 4 6.61 -39.83 -6.45
N LEU A 5 6.36 -40.78 -5.55
CA LEU A 5 6.60 -40.67 -4.11
C LEU A 5 7.97 -41.21 -3.67
N CYS A 6 8.63 -42.03 -4.50
CA CYS A 6 9.86 -42.73 -4.09
C CYS A 6 11.11 -41.86 -4.01
N GLU A 7 11.12 -40.66 -4.61
CA GLU A 7 12.28 -39.74 -4.52
C GLU A 7 12.18 -38.73 -3.36
N ILE A 8 11.14 -38.80 -2.50
CA ILE A 8 10.90 -37.83 -1.41
C ILE A 8 10.99 -38.50 -0.01
N ILE A 9 11.81 -39.55 0.14
CA ILE A 9 11.97 -40.24 1.43
C ILE A 9 13.39 -40.11 1.95
N SER A 10 13.63 -39.09 2.80
CA SER A 10 14.40 -39.24 4.04
C SER A 10 14.27 -38.00 4.93
N PHE A 11 14.13 -38.25 6.23
CA PHE A 11 14.23 -37.38 7.42
C PHE A 11 12.95 -36.81 8.09
N THR A 12 12.78 -37.40 9.29
CA THR A 12 12.24 -37.07 10.63
C THR A 12 11.22 -35.98 10.92
N GLU A 13 10.36 -36.38 11.85
CA GLU A 13 9.24 -35.72 12.51
C GLU A 13 9.60 -34.45 13.28
N GLY A 14 8.63 -33.52 13.30
CA GLY A 14 8.20 -32.88 14.53
C GLY A 14 8.63 -31.43 14.71
N SER A 15 7.79 -30.49 14.25
CA SER A 15 7.55 -29.27 15.02
C SER A 15 6.23 -28.60 14.63
N MET A 16 5.35 -28.40 15.63
CA MET A 16 4.25 -27.45 15.57
C MET A 16 4.87 -26.04 15.49
N PHE A 17 5.06 -25.51 14.29
CA PHE A 17 5.70 -24.22 14.13
C PHE A 17 4.80 -23.07 14.64
N LYS A 18 5.39 -22.27 15.54
CA LYS A 18 4.92 -20.93 15.95
C LYS A 18 4.63 -20.07 14.71
N HIS A 19 3.76 -19.07 14.87
CA HIS A 19 3.44 -18.08 13.84
C HIS A 19 4.75 -17.49 13.24
N PHE A 20 5.02 -17.79 11.96
CA PHE A 20 6.14 -17.19 11.23
C PHE A 20 5.80 -15.74 10.92
N GLU A 21 6.66 -14.82 11.35
CA GLU A 21 6.54 -13.41 10.98
C GLU A 21 7.18 -13.22 9.60
N ASP A 22 6.39 -12.72 8.65
CA ASP A 22 6.75 -12.53 7.24
C ASP A 22 6.94 -11.06 6.85
N THR A 23 6.77 -10.12 7.79
CA THR A 23 6.99 -8.69 7.54
C THR A 23 8.41 -8.44 7.04
N GLY A 24 8.56 -7.74 5.92
CA GLY A 24 9.86 -7.43 5.32
C GLY A 24 10.26 -8.39 4.19
N LEU A 25 9.55 -9.51 4.00
CA LEU A 25 9.70 -10.35 2.83
C LEU A 25 8.86 -9.83 1.66
N ILE A 26 9.36 -10.04 0.44
CA ILE A 26 8.61 -9.84 -0.80
C ILE A 26 8.01 -11.17 -1.21
N PHE A 27 6.69 -11.17 -1.42
CA PHE A 27 5.97 -12.24 -2.10
C PHE A 27 5.55 -11.73 -3.48
N ALA A 28 5.99 -12.39 -4.55
CA ALA A 28 5.70 -11.97 -5.91
C ALA A 28 5.31 -13.13 -6.82
N VAL A 29 4.37 -12.88 -7.74
CA VAL A 29 3.97 -13.81 -8.80
C VAL A 29 4.32 -13.19 -10.14
N ILE A 30 5.10 -13.91 -10.95
CA ILE A 30 5.43 -13.53 -12.32
C ILE A 30 4.59 -14.33 -13.30
N ASN A 31 3.84 -13.61 -14.12
CA ASN A 31 3.18 -14.15 -15.31
C ASN A 31 3.97 -13.67 -16.53
N SER A 32 4.65 -14.59 -17.22
CA SER A 32 5.51 -14.31 -18.36
C SER A 32 5.01 -14.96 -19.65
N TYR A 33 5.36 -14.33 -20.78
CA TYR A 33 4.96 -14.72 -22.11
C TYR A 33 6.10 -14.49 -23.10
N ILE A 34 6.32 -15.43 -24.02
CA ILE A 34 7.37 -15.34 -25.04
C ILE A 34 6.74 -15.14 -26.41
N ASN A 35 7.25 -14.17 -27.15
CA ASN A 35 6.84 -13.95 -28.53
C ASN A 35 7.34 -15.05 -29.46
N LYS A 36 6.44 -15.68 -30.21
CA LYS A 36 6.72 -16.80 -31.13
C LYS A 36 7.76 -16.50 -32.20
N LYS A 37 7.85 -15.24 -32.65
CA LYS A 37 8.68 -14.83 -33.79
C LYS A 37 9.99 -14.20 -33.36
N THR A 38 9.98 -13.42 -32.29
CA THR A 38 11.12 -12.60 -31.86
C THR A 38 11.84 -13.16 -30.65
N ASN A 39 11.28 -14.21 -30.01
CA ASN A 39 11.75 -14.78 -28.75
C ASN A 39 11.86 -13.75 -27.60
N LYS A 40 11.19 -12.59 -27.73
CA LYS A 40 11.14 -11.57 -26.68
C LYS A 40 10.22 -12.02 -25.56
N CYS A 41 10.73 -12.00 -24.33
CA CYS A 41 9.97 -12.25 -23.13
C CYS A 41 9.32 -10.96 -22.62
N VAL A 42 8.05 -11.01 -22.27
CA VAL A 42 7.33 -9.97 -21.52
C VAL A 42 6.76 -10.58 -20.26
N PHE A 43 6.76 -9.81 -19.17
CA PHE A 43 6.21 -10.29 -17.91
C PHE A 43 5.49 -9.20 -17.13
N LYS A 44 4.49 -9.61 -16.35
CA LYS A 44 3.87 -8.79 -15.30
C LYS A 44 4.16 -9.43 -13.95
N VAL A 45 4.51 -8.58 -13.00
CA VAL A 45 4.75 -8.94 -11.60
C VAL A 45 3.58 -8.46 -10.76
N THR A 46 3.05 -9.34 -9.92
CA THR A 46 2.12 -9.01 -8.84
C THR A 46 2.84 -9.26 -7.53
N ASP A 47 3.12 -8.22 -6.74
CA ASP A 47 3.88 -8.31 -5.48
C ASP A 47 3.11 -7.73 -4.29
N ASN A 48 3.44 -8.17 -3.07
CA ASN A 48 2.81 -7.75 -1.82
C ASN A 48 3.15 -6.31 -1.38
N LEU A 49 4.08 -5.63 -2.05
CA LEU A 49 4.36 -4.21 -1.80
C LEU A 49 3.40 -3.32 -2.59
N ARG A 50 3.01 -3.74 -3.81
CA ARG A 50 2.01 -3.06 -4.64
C ARG A 50 0.58 -3.45 -4.26
N TYR A 51 0.37 -4.73 -4.00
CA TYR A 51 -0.92 -5.34 -3.64
C TYR A 51 -0.81 -6.06 -2.28
N PRO A 52 -0.71 -5.32 -1.16
CA PRO A 52 -0.54 -5.91 0.17
C PRO A 52 -1.79 -6.59 0.73
N PHE A 53 -2.94 -6.45 0.09
CA PHE A 53 -4.24 -6.81 0.66
C PHE A 53 -4.93 -7.99 -0.06
N THR A 54 -6.26 -8.04 0.02
CA THR A 54 -7.14 -9.05 -0.61
C THR A 54 -7.00 -9.12 -2.14
N ASP A 55 -6.67 -7.99 -2.75
CA ASP A 55 -6.53 -7.82 -4.20
C ASP A 55 -5.33 -8.57 -4.79
N PHE A 56 -4.33 -8.93 -3.97
CA PHE A 56 -3.17 -9.73 -4.41
C PHE A 56 -3.57 -11.03 -5.10
N SER A 57 -4.42 -11.83 -4.46
CA SER A 57 -4.81 -13.15 -4.94
C SER A 57 -5.57 -13.05 -6.26
N ALA A 58 -6.45 -12.05 -6.38
CA ALA A 58 -7.20 -11.78 -7.61
C ALA A 58 -6.26 -11.38 -8.75
N GLU A 59 -5.32 -10.46 -8.51
CA GLU A 59 -4.33 -10.02 -9.49
C GLU A 59 -3.35 -11.14 -9.88
N ALA A 60 -2.95 -12.00 -8.94
CA ALA A 60 -2.04 -13.10 -9.19
C ALA A 60 -2.66 -14.19 -10.08
N PHE A 61 -3.98 -14.45 -9.97
CA PHE A 61 -4.68 -15.52 -10.69
C PHE A 61 -5.39 -15.11 -11.96
N ASN A 62 -6.05 -13.95 -11.97
CA ASN A 62 -6.94 -13.56 -13.05
C ASN A 62 -6.21 -12.90 -14.23
N PHE A 63 -4.92 -12.61 -14.08
CA PHE A 63 -4.16 -11.97 -15.14
C PHE A 63 -3.91 -12.92 -16.32
N LYS A 64 -4.40 -12.52 -17.49
CA LYS A 64 -4.02 -13.05 -18.80
C LYS A 64 -3.71 -11.88 -19.73
N LEU A 65 -2.54 -11.93 -20.38
CA LEU A 65 -2.26 -11.09 -21.54
C LEU A 65 -2.90 -11.72 -22.77
N ASP A 66 -3.92 -11.08 -23.33
CA ASP A 66 -4.45 -11.42 -24.65
C ASP A 66 -3.51 -10.88 -25.73
N LEU A 67 -2.38 -11.57 -25.90
CA LEU A 67 -1.38 -11.29 -26.93
C LEU A 67 -1.30 -12.51 -27.88
N PRO A 68 -1.93 -12.45 -29.08
CA PRO A 68 -2.05 -13.61 -29.98
C PRO A 68 -0.72 -14.24 -30.41
N ASP A 69 0.33 -13.40 -30.50
CA ASP A 69 1.67 -13.80 -30.93
C ASP A 69 2.57 -14.30 -29.79
N PHE A 70 2.04 -14.43 -28.58
CA PHE A 70 2.82 -14.78 -27.39
C PHE A 70 2.31 -16.09 -26.76
N ASP A 71 3.24 -16.98 -26.45
CA ASP A 71 2.95 -18.21 -25.70
C ASP A 71 3.17 -17.98 -24.21
N PRO A 72 2.27 -18.46 -23.33
CA PRO A 72 2.43 -18.34 -21.89
C PRO A 72 3.56 -19.25 -21.40
N CYS A 73 4.39 -18.73 -20.50
CA CYS A 73 5.41 -19.49 -19.78
C CYS A 73 4.85 -20.08 -18.47
N PRO A 74 5.59 -20.98 -17.80
CA PRO A 74 5.25 -21.40 -16.45
C PRO A 74 5.13 -20.19 -15.52
N LYS A 75 4.09 -20.19 -14.68
CA LYS A 75 3.89 -19.16 -13.65
C LYS A 75 4.91 -19.35 -12.55
N ILE A 76 5.55 -18.26 -12.13
CA ILE A 76 6.63 -18.29 -11.15
C ILE A 76 6.18 -17.57 -9.88
N PHE A 77 6.48 -18.17 -8.73
CA PHE A 77 6.25 -17.62 -7.40
C PHE A 77 7.60 -17.32 -6.77
N ILE A 78 7.75 -16.13 -6.21
CA ILE A 78 9.01 -15.62 -5.68
C ILE A 78 8.81 -15.22 -4.22
N ILE A 79 9.78 -15.62 -3.40
CA ILE A 79 9.95 -15.16 -2.03
C ILE A 79 11.35 -14.54 -1.97
N ALA A 80 11.45 -13.23 -1.70
CA ALA A 80 12.74 -12.55 -1.59
C ALA A 80 12.89 -11.86 -0.23
N GLY A 81 14.07 -11.95 0.38
CA GLY A 81 14.36 -11.29 1.65
C GLY A 81 15.64 -11.74 2.33
N ASP A 82 15.70 -11.49 3.64
CA ASP A 82 16.81 -11.93 4.50
C ASP A 82 17.04 -13.44 4.39
N SER A 83 18.31 -13.82 4.26
CA SER A 83 18.74 -15.20 4.08
C SER A 83 18.16 -16.15 5.13
N LYS A 84 18.31 -15.82 6.43
CA LYS A 84 17.85 -16.71 7.52
C LYS A 84 16.35 -16.96 7.43
N ARG A 85 15.57 -15.91 7.16
CA ARG A 85 14.11 -16.01 7.08
C ARG A 85 13.63 -16.74 5.83
N VAL A 86 14.25 -16.51 4.67
CA VAL A 86 13.90 -17.21 3.43
C VAL A 86 14.22 -18.71 3.54
N HIS A 87 15.37 -19.07 4.13
CA HIS A 87 15.72 -20.47 4.37
C HIS A 87 14.77 -21.17 5.35
N LEU A 88 14.45 -20.53 6.48
CA LEU A 88 13.48 -21.08 7.43
C LEU A 88 12.11 -21.30 6.76
N LEU A 89 11.65 -20.33 5.95
CA LEU A 89 10.38 -20.45 5.27
C LEU A 89 10.37 -21.57 4.23
N LYS A 90 11.48 -21.75 3.51
CA LYS A 90 11.69 -22.85 2.56
C LYS A 90 11.48 -24.21 3.25
N GLU A 91 12.12 -24.43 4.40
CA GLU A 91 12.01 -25.68 5.15
C GLU A 91 10.55 -25.95 5.58
N ILE A 92 9.89 -24.95 6.18
CA ILE A 92 8.47 -25.04 6.59
C ILE A 92 7.57 -25.38 5.40
N TRP A 93 7.81 -24.76 4.24
CA TRP A 93 6.98 -24.97 3.05
C TRP A 93 7.18 -26.33 2.43
N GLU A 94 8.41 -26.85 2.41
CA GLU A 94 8.71 -28.18 1.88
C GLU A 94 7.95 -29.27 2.65
N GLU A 95 7.92 -29.18 3.98
CA GLU A 95 7.13 -30.07 4.83
C GLU A 95 5.63 -29.98 4.54
N LYS A 96 5.10 -28.76 4.43
CA LYS A 96 3.66 -28.53 4.16
C LYS A 96 3.24 -29.03 2.78
N ILE A 97 4.04 -28.75 1.75
CA ILE A 97 3.79 -29.22 0.38
C ILE A 97 3.80 -30.76 0.34
N LYS A 98 4.80 -31.38 0.99
CA LYS A 98 4.89 -32.84 1.09
C LYS A 98 3.67 -33.45 1.77
N SER A 99 3.29 -32.90 2.93
CA SER A 99 2.09 -33.33 3.67
C SER A 99 0.82 -33.22 2.82
N PHE A 100 0.65 -32.11 2.10
CA PHE A 100 -0.48 -31.91 1.20
C PHE A 100 -0.56 -32.98 0.10
N PHE A 101 0.54 -33.28 -0.58
CA PHE A 101 0.55 -34.30 -1.63
C PHE A 101 0.38 -35.73 -1.11
N ASN A 102 0.86 -36.04 0.09
CA ASN A 102 0.59 -37.32 0.75
C ASN A 102 -0.91 -37.48 1.02
N ASN A 103 -1.56 -36.45 1.57
CA ASN A 103 -2.99 -36.47 1.85
C ASN A 103 -3.85 -36.66 0.59
N ILE A 104 -3.49 -36.02 -0.54
CA ILE A 104 -4.16 -36.25 -1.84
C ILE A 104 -4.02 -37.70 -2.30
N CYS A 105 -2.89 -38.35 -2.02
CA CYS A 105 -2.67 -39.74 -2.41
C CYS A 105 -3.44 -40.73 -1.52
N GLU A 106 -3.77 -40.34 -0.28
CA GLU A 106 -4.41 -41.19 0.73
C GLU A 106 -5.94 -41.03 0.81
N GLN A 107 -6.48 -39.86 0.48
CA GLN A 107 -7.92 -39.57 0.57
C GLN A 107 -8.50 -39.12 -0.78
N ASP A 108 -9.54 -39.80 -1.26
CA ASP A 108 -10.28 -39.48 -2.50
C ASP A 108 -11.31 -38.34 -2.28
N HIS A 109 -10.97 -37.35 -1.44
CA HIS A 109 -11.86 -36.25 -1.05
C HIS A 109 -11.38 -34.86 -1.53
N SER A 110 -12.36 -33.96 -1.67
CA SER A 110 -12.36 -32.88 -2.64
C SER A 110 -11.37 -31.73 -2.37
N LEU A 111 -10.53 -31.48 -3.37
CA LEU A 111 -9.72 -30.26 -3.57
C LEU A 111 -10.50 -28.95 -3.36
N GLU A 112 -11.83 -28.98 -3.47
CA GLU A 112 -12.72 -27.81 -3.39
C GLU A 112 -12.75 -27.13 -2.01
N ASN A 113 -12.58 -27.89 -0.91
CA ASN A 113 -12.60 -27.30 0.44
C ASN A 113 -11.36 -26.43 0.73
N PHE A 114 -10.18 -26.85 0.25
CA PHE A 114 -8.93 -26.10 0.43
C PHE A 114 -8.94 -24.77 -0.33
N ILE A 115 -9.58 -24.73 -1.51
CA ILE A 115 -9.64 -23.54 -2.37
C ILE A 115 -10.44 -22.40 -1.70
N ASN A 116 -11.53 -22.73 -1.00
CA ASN A 116 -12.39 -21.74 -0.36
C ASN A 116 -11.74 -21.06 0.87
N GLU A 117 -10.72 -21.65 1.48
CA GLU A 117 -10.02 -21.05 2.63
C GLU A 117 -9.05 -19.94 2.22
N THR A 118 -8.50 -20.00 1.00
CA THR A 118 -7.52 -19.01 0.50
C THR A 118 -8.07 -17.61 0.32
N GLN A 119 -9.39 -17.47 0.14
CA GLN A 119 -10.06 -16.18 -0.11
C GLN A 119 -10.51 -15.44 1.15
N ARG A 120 -10.29 -16.02 2.35
CA ARG A 120 -10.77 -15.44 3.62
C ARG A 120 -9.82 -14.44 4.27
N TYR A 121 -8.59 -14.33 3.78
CA TYR A 121 -7.55 -13.50 4.40
C TYR A 121 -7.59 -12.06 3.88
N GLN A 122 -7.43 -11.11 4.80
CA GLN A 122 -7.52 -9.68 4.52
C GLN A 122 -6.22 -9.05 3.98
N TYR A 123 -5.10 -9.76 4.11
CA TYR A 123 -3.77 -9.31 3.67
C TYR A 123 -2.91 -10.50 3.28
N VAL A 124 -1.85 -10.22 2.52
CA VAL A 124 -0.90 -11.24 2.07
C VAL A 124 -0.05 -11.72 3.23
N SER A 125 -0.02 -13.03 3.45
CA SER A 125 0.89 -13.69 4.37
C SER A 125 1.58 -14.87 3.68
N SER A 126 2.63 -15.40 4.30
CA SER A 126 3.29 -16.63 3.87
C SER A 126 2.31 -17.79 3.69
N GLU A 127 1.36 -17.96 4.62
CA GLU A 127 0.35 -19.03 4.51
C GLU A 127 -0.58 -18.82 3.31
N VAL A 128 -1.06 -17.59 3.11
CA VAL A 128 -1.88 -17.26 1.93
C VAL A 128 -1.08 -17.56 0.66
N PHE A 129 0.16 -17.08 0.58
CA PHE A 129 1.02 -17.24 -0.58
C PHE A 129 1.30 -18.72 -0.90
N LEU A 130 1.56 -19.55 0.12
CA LEU A 130 1.71 -20.99 -0.03
C LEU A 130 0.45 -21.62 -0.62
N ASN A 131 -0.72 -21.25 -0.10
CA ASN A 131 -1.98 -21.81 -0.59
C ASN A 131 -2.27 -21.41 -2.05
N LEU A 132 -1.86 -20.20 -2.48
CA LEU A 132 -1.94 -19.82 -3.90
C LEU A 132 -1.01 -20.69 -4.75
N PHE A 133 0.21 -20.98 -4.27
CA PHE A 133 1.13 -21.87 -4.97
C PHE A 133 0.58 -23.30 -5.06
N ILE A 134 0.10 -23.86 -3.95
CA ILE A 134 -0.53 -25.19 -3.92
C ILE A 134 -1.72 -25.24 -4.89
N HIS A 135 -2.61 -24.25 -4.87
CA HIS A 135 -3.71 -24.17 -5.82
C HIS A 135 -3.23 -24.17 -7.27
N HIS A 136 -2.13 -23.46 -7.57
CA HIS A 136 -1.52 -23.46 -8.90
C HIS A 136 -1.04 -24.85 -9.35
N LEU A 137 -0.55 -25.68 -8.42
CA LEU A 137 -0.05 -27.03 -8.71
C LEU A 137 -1.15 -28.03 -9.06
N VAL A 138 -2.38 -27.82 -8.59
CA VAL A 138 -3.48 -28.80 -8.69
C VAL A 138 -4.68 -28.34 -9.55
N LYS A 139 -4.56 -27.18 -10.18
CA LYS A 139 -5.65 -26.54 -10.93
C LYS A 139 -6.10 -27.37 -12.14
N ASP A 140 -7.41 -27.34 -12.43
CA ASP A 140 -8.05 -27.97 -13.60
C ASP A 140 -7.82 -29.49 -13.72
N LYS A 141 -7.77 -30.19 -12.57
CA LYS A 141 -7.49 -31.64 -12.46
C LYS A 141 -6.12 -32.05 -13.05
N LYS A 142 -5.22 -31.09 -13.26
CA LYS A 142 -3.83 -31.33 -13.66
C LYS A 142 -2.93 -31.12 -12.46
N ILE A 143 -2.17 -32.15 -12.10
CA ILE A 143 -1.18 -32.08 -11.04
C ILE A 143 0.18 -31.77 -11.66
N LYS A 144 0.85 -30.73 -11.16
CA LYS A 144 2.21 -30.32 -11.54
C LYS A 144 3.21 -30.74 -10.46
N CYS A 145 4.43 -31.05 -10.88
CA CYS A 145 5.56 -31.27 -9.97
C CYS A 145 6.04 -29.91 -9.42
N PRO A 146 6.08 -29.71 -8.09
CA PRO A 146 6.71 -28.53 -7.51
C PRO A 146 8.21 -28.55 -7.79
N GLN A 147 8.73 -27.43 -8.29
CA GLN A 147 10.16 -27.18 -8.51
C GLN A 147 10.58 -25.92 -7.76
N ARG A 148 11.88 -25.82 -7.48
CA ARG A 148 12.47 -24.68 -6.80
C ARG A 148 13.84 -24.31 -7.36
N LEU A 149 14.16 -23.02 -7.31
CA LEU A 149 15.50 -22.47 -7.56
C LEU A 149 15.80 -21.43 -6.49
N MET A 150 17.09 -21.13 -6.28
CA MET A 150 17.52 -20.16 -5.30
C MET A 150 18.61 -19.29 -5.91
N PHE A 151 18.46 -17.98 -5.74
CA PHE A 151 19.41 -16.98 -6.23
C PHE A 151 19.88 -16.13 -5.05
N GLU A 152 21.12 -15.69 -5.13
CA GLU A 152 21.70 -14.70 -4.22
C GLU A 152 21.92 -13.40 -4.99
N LYS A 153 21.46 -12.29 -4.43
CA LYS A 153 21.65 -10.95 -4.99
C LYS A 153 22.08 -10.00 -3.88
N ASP A 154 23.36 -9.67 -3.88
CA ASP A 154 23.99 -8.91 -2.79
C ASP A 154 23.66 -9.59 -1.45
N ASP A 155 22.97 -8.90 -0.53
CA ASP A 155 22.60 -9.46 0.78
C ASP A 155 21.22 -10.15 0.78
N ALA A 156 20.47 -10.13 -0.34
CA ALA A 156 19.14 -10.71 -0.45
C ALA A 156 19.17 -12.14 -1.03
N VAL A 157 18.34 -13.02 -0.48
CA VAL A 157 18.08 -14.36 -1.02
C VAL A 157 16.72 -14.39 -1.71
N ILE A 158 16.66 -15.01 -2.88
CA ILE A 158 15.48 -15.11 -3.73
C ILE A 158 15.16 -16.59 -3.94
N LEU A 159 14.11 -17.08 -3.27
CA LEU A 159 13.55 -18.40 -3.48
C LEU A 159 12.48 -18.34 -4.57
N VAL A 160 12.65 -19.17 -5.59
CA VAL A 160 11.79 -19.26 -6.75
C VAL A 160 11.09 -20.61 -6.75
N LEU A 161 9.77 -20.61 -6.93
CA LEU A 161 8.91 -21.78 -6.93
C LEU A 161 8.07 -21.81 -8.21
N TYR A 162 7.97 -22.96 -8.86
CA TYR A 162 7.15 -23.13 -10.07
C TYR A 162 6.64 -24.57 -10.20
N GLY A 163 5.60 -24.76 -11.00
CA GLY A 163 5.05 -26.07 -11.29
C GLY A 163 5.46 -26.55 -12.69
N SER A 164 6.13 -27.70 -12.77
CA SER A 164 6.56 -28.35 -14.01
C SER A 164 5.73 -29.60 -14.35
N LYS A 165 5.89 -30.13 -15.56
CA LYS A 165 5.27 -31.41 -15.97
C LYS A 165 5.96 -32.63 -15.37
N SER A 166 7.25 -32.54 -15.07
CA SER A 166 8.07 -33.61 -14.50
C SER A 166 9.31 -33.04 -13.82
N TYR A 167 9.93 -33.80 -12.91
CA TYR A 167 11.18 -33.42 -12.24
C TYR A 167 12.38 -33.24 -13.18
N HIS A 168 12.33 -33.84 -14.37
CA HIS A 168 13.38 -33.73 -15.38
C HIS A 168 13.03 -32.75 -16.52
N SER A 169 12.08 -31.85 -16.30
CA SER A 169 11.70 -30.87 -17.32
C SER A 169 12.85 -29.88 -17.61
N LYS A 170 13.06 -29.53 -18.88
CA LYS A 170 14.07 -28.54 -19.31
C LYS A 170 13.63 -27.08 -19.11
N GLU A 171 12.66 -26.83 -18.24
CA GLU A 171 12.07 -25.49 -18.04
C GLU A 171 12.98 -24.57 -17.21
N GLU A 172 13.91 -25.14 -16.43
CA GLU A 172 14.82 -24.43 -15.52
C GLU A 172 15.56 -23.25 -16.17
N SER A 173 16.26 -23.47 -17.29
CA SER A 173 16.99 -22.40 -18.01
C SER A 173 16.12 -21.22 -18.44
N LEU A 174 14.85 -21.48 -18.77
CA LEU A 174 13.89 -20.44 -19.09
C LEU A 174 13.46 -19.68 -17.83
N ILE A 175 13.20 -20.39 -16.73
CA ILE A 175 12.86 -19.77 -15.44
C ILE A 175 14.01 -18.87 -14.97
N GLU A 176 15.26 -19.34 -15.01
CA GLU A 176 16.45 -18.53 -14.68
C GLU A 176 16.51 -17.25 -15.51
N SER A 177 16.27 -17.36 -16.82
CA SER A 177 16.27 -16.19 -17.72
C SER A 177 15.19 -15.17 -17.34
N ILE A 178 13.98 -15.63 -17.01
CA ILE A 178 12.88 -14.75 -16.57
C ILE A 178 13.21 -14.08 -15.23
N ILE A 179 13.80 -14.83 -14.29
CA ILE A 179 14.18 -14.32 -12.98
C ILE A 179 15.30 -13.29 -13.09
N ASN A 180 16.32 -13.54 -13.91
CA ASN A 180 17.39 -12.57 -14.14
C ASN A 180 16.85 -11.27 -14.74
N LEU A 181 15.92 -11.33 -15.70
CA LEU A 181 15.25 -10.13 -16.23
C LEU A 181 14.45 -9.38 -15.15
N TRP A 182 13.82 -10.10 -14.21
CA TRP A 182 13.13 -9.48 -13.09
C TRP A 182 14.12 -8.82 -12.10
N ILE A 183 15.22 -9.49 -11.76
CA ILE A 183 16.28 -8.97 -10.89
C ILE A 183 16.89 -7.71 -11.52
N ASP A 184 17.22 -7.75 -12.81
CA ASP A 184 17.79 -6.61 -13.52
C ASP A 184 16.85 -5.40 -13.50
N ARG A 185 15.55 -5.64 -13.69
CA ARG A 185 14.53 -4.60 -13.73
C ARG A 185 14.19 -4.03 -12.36
N GLU A 186 13.92 -4.88 -11.38
CA GLU A 186 13.37 -4.49 -10.08
C GLU A 186 14.45 -4.32 -9.00
N GLN A 187 15.69 -4.75 -9.24
CA GLN A 187 16.84 -4.63 -8.32
C GLN A 187 16.47 -4.93 -6.86
N PRO A 188 15.99 -6.15 -6.55
CA PRO A 188 15.63 -6.51 -5.19
C PRO A 188 16.86 -6.42 -4.28
N HIS A 189 16.74 -5.71 -3.16
CA HIS A 189 17.84 -5.53 -2.20
C HIS A 189 17.31 -5.36 -0.78
N LEU A 190 18.18 -5.62 0.19
CA LEU A 190 17.87 -5.42 1.61
C LEU A 190 18.26 -4.01 2.08
N LYS A 191 17.42 -3.44 2.93
CA LYS A 191 17.77 -2.35 3.84
C LYS A 191 17.41 -2.83 5.24
N GLY A 192 18.42 -3.12 6.06
CA GLY A 192 18.21 -3.90 7.29
C GLY A 192 17.77 -5.31 6.93
N TYR A 193 16.65 -5.77 7.50
CA TYR A 193 16.02 -7.06 7.19
C TYR A 193 14.88 -6.96 6.17
N GLN A 194 14.55 -5.74 5.72
CA GLN A 194 13.44 -5.50 4.80
C GLN A 194 13.92 -5.49 3.35
N CYS A 195 13.25 -6.27 2.51
CA CYS A 195 13.50 -6.32 1.07
C CYS A 195 12.65 -5.29 0.32
N PHE A 196 13.29 -4.56 -0.58
CA PHE A 196 12.67 -3.52 -1.41
C PHE A 196 12.84 -3.84 -2.89
N THR A 197 11.90 -3.35 -3.72
CA THR A 197 12.08 -3.26 -5.17
C THR A 197 12.23 -1.81 -5.60
N ARG A 198 12.95 -1.59 -6.69
CA ARG A 198 13.09 -0.32 -7.40
C ARG A 198 11.74 0.36 -7.60
N SER A 199 10.74 -0.36 -8.12
CA SER A 199 9.43 0.23 -8.38
C SER A 199 8.70 0.67 -7.10
N PHE A 200 8.87 -0.07 -5.99
CA PHE A 200 8.25 0.30 -4.72
C PHE A 200 8.91 1.56 -4.11
N ILE A 201 10.23 1.71 -4.26
CA ILE A 201 10.95 2.93 -3.88
C ILE A 201 10.47 4.11 -4.73
N LEU A 202 10.46 3.95 -6.06
CA LEU A 202 10.04 5.01 -6.99
C LEU A 202 8.60 5.46 -6.80
N LYS A 203 7.70 4.57 -6.36
CA LYS A 203 6.29 4.91 -6.07
C LYS A 203 6.17 6.06 -5.06
N SER A 204 7.12 6.20 -4.12
CA SER A 204 7.13 7.29 -3.13
C SER A 204 7.42 8.69 -3.73
N PHE A 205 7.95 8.75 -4.95
CA PHE A 205 8.31 10.00 -5.62
C PHE A 205 7.30 10.42 -6.69
N ILE A 206 6.38 9.54 -7.07
CA ILE A 206 5.33 9.86 -8.06
C ILE A 206 4.47 11.04 -7.55
N GLY A 207 4.35 12.07 -8.39
CA GLY A 207 3.58 13.27 -8.13
C GLY A 207 4.22 14.25 -7.15
N ARG A 208 5.52 14.12 -6.84
CA ARG A 208 6.31 15.18 -6.19
C ARG A 208 6.84 16.14 -7.26
N LYS A 209 6.83 17.44 -6.96
CA LYS A 209 7.41 18.45 -7.84
C LYS A 209 8.94 18.36 -7.76
N ILE A 210 9.61 18.45 -8.91
CA ILE A 210 11.05 18.71 -8.98
C ILE A 210 11.25 20.20 -8.71
N LEU A 211 12.01 20.53 -7.67
CA LEU A 211 12.29 21.90 -7.25
C LEU A 211 13.58 22.43 -7.90
N SER A 212 14.59 21.58 -8.04
CA SER A 212 15.86 21.91 -8.68
C SER A 212 16.61 20.66 -9.12
N ALA A 213 17.58 20.82 -10.03
CA ALA A 213 18.64 19.85 -10.27
C ALA A 213 19.93 20.38 -9.65
N LEU A 214 20.67 19.53 -8.94
CA LEU A 214 21.91 19.89 -8.24
C LEU A 214 23.02 18.91 -8.66
N PRO A 215 24.24 19.39 -8.96
CA PRO A 215 25.38 18.48 -9.10
C PRO A 215 25.73 17.89 -7.73
N ASP A 216 25.99 16.58 -7.67
CA ASP A 216 26.56 15.93 -6.50
C ASP A 216 28.07 16.18 -6.49
N ASN A 217 28.55 16.92 -5.49
CA ASN A 217 29.95 17.31 -5.39
C ASN A 217 30.87 16.15 -4.97
N GLU A 218 30.34 15.05 -4.44
CA GLU A 218 31.12 13.92 -3.93
C GLU A 218 31.26 12.80 -4.98
N MET A 219 30.16 12.48 -5.66
CA MET A 219 30.04 11.34 -6.56
C MET A 219 29.98 11.74 -8.05
N GLY A 220 29.81 13.03 -8.35
CA GLY A 220 29.88 13.56 -9.72
C GLY A 220 28.65 13.30 -10.60
N TYR A 221 27.58 12.71 -10.06
CA TYR A 221 26.30 12.57 -10.77
C TYR A 221 25.38 13.77 -10.56
N TRP A 222 24.37 13.93 -11.42
CA TRP A 222 23.30 14.89 -11.20
C TRP A 222 22.27 14.33 -10.21
N THR A 223 21.70 15.20 -9.37
CA THR A 223 20.62 14.88 -8.44
C THR A 223 19.42 15.78 -8.65
N LEU A 224 18.25 15.27 -8.32
CA LEU A 224 16.98 16.01 -8.34
C LEU A 224 16.56 16.31 -6.90
N LEU A 225 16.35 17.58 -6.59
CA LEU A 225 15.71 18.01 -5.36
C LEU A 225 14.19 17.99 -5.56
N LEU A 226 13.49 17.16 -4.80
CA LEU A 226 12.04 16.97 -4.87
C LEU A 226 11.32 17.63 -3.69
N GLU A 227 10.03 17.94 -3.88
CA GLU A 227 9.15 18.38 -2.79
C GLU A 227 9.23 17.45 -1.58
N GLY A 228 9.27 18.03 -0.37
CA GLY A 228 9.51 17.31 0.88
C GLY A 228 10.98 17.08 1.19
N GLY A 229 11.89 17.73 0.45
CA GLY A 229 13.31 17.75 0.73
C GLY A 229 14.02 16.44 0.37
N TRP A 230 13.56 15.71 -0.65
CA TRP A 230 14.24 14.49 -1.08
C TRP A 230 15.26 14.77 -2.16
N ILE A 231 16.42 14.15 -2.07
CA ILE A 231 17.47 14.15 -3.09
C ILE A 231 17.42 12.79 -3.78
N LEU A 232 17.10 12.80 -5.08
CA LEU A 232 17.08 11.61 -5.93
C LEU A 232 18.22 11.67 -6.95
N PRO A 233 19.23 10.79 -6.83
CA PRO A 233 20.31 10.69 -7.80
C PRO A 233 19.82 10.20 -9.16
N ILE A 234 20.36 10.76 -10.24
CA ILE A 234 20.16 10.28 -11.60
C ILE A 234 21.27 9.26 -11.91
N ASP A 235 21.13 8.07 -11.34
CA ASP A 235 22.09 6.97 -11.47
C ASP A 235 21.37 5.61 -11.50
N ASN A 236 22.01 4.58 -12.07
CA ASN A 236 21.46 3.22 -12.12
C ASN A 236 21.38 2.53 -10.75
N SER A 237 22.05 3.06 -9.73
CA SER A 237 22.05 2.56 -8.35
C SER A 237 21.50 3.59 -7.36
N PHE A 238 20.63 4.48 -7.84
CA PHE A 238 20.06 5.58 -7.06
C PHE A 238 19.46 5.14 -5.71
N GLU A 239 18.97 3.90 -5.60
CA GLU A 239 18.35 3.36 -4.39
C GLU A 239 19.25 3.44 -3.16
N LYS A 240 20.57 3.33 -3.35
CA LYS A 240 21.58 3.38 -2.28
C LYS A 240 21.86 4.81 -1.80
N PHE A 241 21.50 5.81 -2.58
CA PHE A 241 21.94 7.19 -2.43
C PHE A 241 20.79 8.19 -2.29
N ILE A 242 19.54 7.71 -2.30
CA ILE A 242 18.38 8.52 -1.89
C ILE A 242 18.60 9.00 -0.47
N ARG A 243 18.42 10.31 -0.25
CA ARG A 243 18.52 10.94 1.07
C ARG A 243 17.59 12.13 1.18
N LYS A 244 17.40 12.64 2.40
CA LYS A 244 16.78 13.94 2.62
C LYS A 244 17.84 15.04 2.59
N VAL A 245 17.42 16.25 2.25
CA VAL A 245 18.18 17.48 2.47
C VAL A 245 18.36 17.65 3.98
N ASP A 246 19.59 17.96 4.38
CA ASP A 246 19.99 18.17 5.75
C ASP A 246 20.78 19.49 5.90
N SER A 247 21.30 19.72 7.10
CA SER A 247 22.09 20.89 7.45
C SER A 247 23.38 21.04 6.66
N SER A 248 23.92 19.98 6.05
CA SER A 248 25.09 20.07 5.17
C SER A 248 24.78 20.85 3.89
N TYR A 249 23.54 20.76 3.40
CA TYR A 249 23.06 21.51 2.24
C TYR A 249 22.60 22.93 2.59
N LEU A 250 21.96 23.08 3.76
CA LEU A 250 21.29 24.33 4.13
C LEU A 250 22.17 25.28 4.96
N GLY A 251 23.28 24.79 5.51
CA GLY A 251 24.12 25.53 6.47
C GLY A 251 23.44 25.78 7.82
N GLN A 252 22.26 25.19 8.06
CA GLN A 252 21.47 25.29 9.28
C GLN A 252 20.59 24.05 9.44
N TRP A 253 20.20 23.76 10.68
CA TRP A 253 19.32 22.64 11.00
C TRP A 253 17.94 22.80 10.37
N SER A 254 17.50 21.77 9.66
CA SER A 254 16.15 21.68 9.14
C SER A 254 15.16 21.23 10.22
N ILE A 255 13.87 21.55 10.04
CA ILE A 255 12.80 21.04 10.90
C ILE A 255 12.79 19.51 10.91
N GLY A 256 13.10 18.87 9.76
CA GLY A 256 13.17 17.42 9.63
C GLY A 256 14.26 16.79 10.51
N GLU A 257 15.47 17.38 10.54
CA GLU A 257 16.55 16.89 11.41
C GLU A 257 16.20 17.02 12.90
N VAL A 258 15.56 18.12 13.28
CA VAL A 258 15.08 18.32 14.66
C VAL A 258 14.01 17.28 15.01
N GLU A 259 13.07 17.01 14.10
CA GLU A 259 12.07 15.95 14.25
C GLU A 259 12.70 14.56 14.37
N ASP A 260 13.69 14.25 13.54
CA ASP A 260 14.38 12.96 13.53
C ASP A 260 15.12 12.73 14.85
N ILE A 261 15.74 13.76 15.44
CA ILE A 261 16.34 13.69 16.77
C ILE A 261 15.29 13.45 17.86
N ILE A 262 14.22 14.25 17.89
CA ILE A 262 13.20 14.20 18.94
C ILE A 262 12.49 12.84 18.95
N ASN A 263 12.24 12.27 17.77
CA ASN A 263 11.54 11.00 17.61
C ASN A 263 12.48 9.78 17.67
N ASN A 264 13.79 9.97 17.78
CA ASN A 264 14.75 8.86 17.84
C ASN A 264 14.67 8.14 19.20
N PRO A 265 14.38 6.83 19.22
CA PRO A 265 14.24 6.07 20.45
C PRO A 265 15.56 5.84 21.19
N VAL A 266 16.72 6.12 20.59
CA VAL A 266 18.02 5.95 21.26
C VAL A 266 18.13 6.81 22.52
N TYR A 267 17.70 8.07 22.46
CA TYR A 267 17.82 9.02 23.57
C TYR A 267 16.87 8.71 24.73
N SER A 268 15.73 8.14 24.36
CA SER A 268 14.63 7.55 25.13
C SER A 268 14.83 6.23 25.86
N TYR A 269 14.88 5.23 25.00
CA TYR A 269 14.67 3.83 25.26
C TYR A 269 15.96 3.04 25.05
N GLY A 270 17.00 3.66 24.48
CA GLY A 270 18.29 3.03 24.20
C GLY A 270 18.34 2.26 22.89
N TYR A 271 17.32 2.32 22.03
CA TYR A 271 17.32 1.60 20.75
C TYR A 271 18.03 2.42 19.67
N LEU A 272 19.26 2.03 19.31
CA LEU A 272 19.99 2.59 18.17
C LEU A 272 19.84 1.68 16.96
N PHE A 273 19.00 2.06 16.01
CA PHE A 273 18.80 1.31 14.77
C PHE A 273 19.90 1.65 13.75
N GLU A 274 20.47 0.62 13.12
CA GLU A 274 21.45 0.83 12.02
C GLU A 274 20.82 1.57 10.84
N GLN A 275 19.56 1.24 10.52
CA GLN A 275 18.79 1.89 9.45
C GLN A 275 17.77 2.87 10.04
N GLN A 276 18.26 4.02 10.54
CA GLN A 276 17.42 5.03 11.19
C GLN A 276 16.26 5.51 10.31
N GLU A 277 16.50 5.71 9.02
CA GLU A 277 15.45 6.13 8.08
C GLU A 277 14.30 5.12 8.03
N LEU A 278 14.62 3.82 8.07
CA LEU A 278 13.64 2.76 8.03
C LEU A 278 12.78 2.76 9.30
N PHE A 279 13.39 2.97 10.47
CA PHE A 279 12.65 3.16 11.71
C PHE A 279 11.65 4.33 11.60
N VAL A 280 12.09 5.47 11.08
CA VAL A 280 11.23 6.66 10.90
C VAL A 280 10.05 6.36 9.95
N GLU A 281 10.28 5.66 8.83
CA GLU A 281 9.19 5.26 7.92
C GLU A 281 8.12 4.44 8.66
N TRP A 282 8.53 3.43 9.42
CA TRP A 282 7.62 2.57 10.18
C TRP A 282 6.92 3.34 11.31
N GLN A 283 7.62 4.25 11.99
CA GLN A 283 7.05 5.10 13.04
C GLN A 283 5.98 6.03 12.48
N TYR A 284 6.17 6.58 11.28
CA TYR A 284 5.14 7.40 10.61
C TYR A 284 3.88 6.58 10.26
N VAL A 285 4.04 5.33 9.83
CA VAL A 285 2.87 4.44 9.61
C VAL A 285 2.16 4.14 10.93
N LEU A 286 2.92 3.91 12.01
CA LEU A 286 2.36 3.73 13.37
C LEU A 286 1.56 4.97 13.82
N LEU A 287 2.15 6.16 13.68
CA LEU A 287 1.52 7.42 14.02
C LEU A 287 0.22 7.63 13.24
N TYR A 288 0.22 7.36 11.93
CA TYR A 288 -0.99 7.44 11.12
C TYR A 288 -2.07 6.45 11.56
N ALA A 289 -1.69 5.20 11.81
CA ALA A 289 -2.62 4.18 12.28
C ALA A 289 -3.27 4.58 13.63
N LEU A 290 -2.48 5.09 14.58
CA LEU A 290 -2.97 5.59 15.86
C LEU A 290 -3.83 6.87 15.72
N ALA A 291 -3.42 7.80 14.86
CA ALA A 291 -4.15 9.05 14.60
C ALA A 291 -5.52 8.76 13.99
N THR A 292 -5.59 7.75 13.13
CA THR A 292 -6.86 7.31 12.55
C THR A 292 -7.69 6.50 13.52
N LEU A 293 -7.18 5.82 14.57
CA LEU A 293 -8.02 5.06 15.52
C LEU A 293 -9.02 5.94 16.32
N PRO A 294 -10.20 5.41 16.71
CA PRO A 294 -11.20 6.14 17.50
C PRO A 294 -10.84 6.12 18.99
N ILE A 295 -9.69 6.70 19.31
CA ILE A 295 -9.12 6.81 20.67
C ILE A 295 -9.03 8.28 21.03
N THR A 296 -9.74 8.70 22.07
CA THR A 296 -9.75 10.09 22.54
C THR A 296 -8.58 10.38 23.47
N GLU A 297 -8.18 9.41 24.28
CA GLU A 297 -7.11 9.52 25.27
C GLU A 297 -6.28 8.23 25.30
N PHE A 298 -4.98 8.37 25.53
CA PHE A 298 -4.05 7.26 25.64
C PHE A 298 -3.63 7.08 27.09
N GLU A 299 -3.87 5.90 27.65
CA GLU A 299 -3.37 5.55 28.98
C GLU A 299 -1.86 5.33 28.92
N TYR A 300 -1.11 6.05 29.78
CA TYR A 300 0.35 6.06 29.78
C TYR A 300 0.98 4.65 29.80
N PRO A 301 0.58 3.71 30.69
CA PRO A 301 1.20 2.39 30.74
C PRO A 301 0.96 1.57 29.46
N ILE A 302 -0.20 1.74 28.83
CA ILE A 302 -0.56 1.00 27.62
C ILE A 302 0.24 1.52 26.43
N ILE A 303 0.32 2.84 26.27
CA ILE A 303 1.03 3.44 25.13
C ILE A 303 2.55 3.29 25.25
N GLU A 304 3.10 3.32 26.48
CA GLU A 304 4.51 3.01 26.71
C GLU A 304 4.83 1.58 26.30
N LYS A 305 4.02 0.62 26.77
CA LYS A 305 4.24 -0.80 26.47
C LYS A 305 4.10 -1.08 24.97
N LEU A 306 3.14 -0.46 24.30
CA LEU A 306 2.99 -0.51 22.84
C LEU A 306 4.20 0.05 22.10
N TYR A 307 4.77 1.17 22.56
CA TYR A 307 5.94 1.77 21.93
C TYR A 307 7.21 0.91 22.10
N VAL A 308 7.37 0.29 23.27
CA VAL A 308 8.45 -0.68 23.51
C VAL A 308 8.31 -1.89 22.58
N ASP A 309 7.13 -2.50 22.54
CA ASP A 309 6.86 -3.64 21.65
C ASP A 309 7.03 -3.27 20.17
N PHE A 310 6.74 -2.02 19.79
CA PHE A 310 7.02 -1.51 18.46
C PHE A 310 8.54 -1.47 18.19
N CYS A 311 9.34 -0.92 19.10
CA CYS A 311 10.79 -0.89 18.95
C CYS A 311 11.38 -2.31 18.86
N GLU A 312 10.92 -3.24 19.71
CA GLU A 312 11.31 -4.65 19.68
C GLU A 312 10.93 -5.32 18.35
N PHE A 313 9.73 -5.01 17.82
CA PHE A 313 9.28 -5.48 16.52
C PHE A 313 10.19 -4.99 15.39
N ILE A 314 10.56 -3.71 15.38
CA ILE A 314 11.50 -3.17 14.38
C ILE A 314 12.87 -3.84 14.50
N ALA A 315 13.39 -3.96 15.73
CA ALA A 315 14.70 -4.57 15.99
C ALA A 315 14.79 -6.02 15.49
N MET A 316 13.69 -6.76 15.62
CA MET A 316 13.66 -8.18 15.28
C MET A 316 13.40 -8.45 13.79
N TYR A 317 12.62 -7.61 13.11
CA TYR A 317 12.10 -7.96 11.77
C TYR A 317 12.42 -6.96 10.67
N ILE A 318 12.87 -5.75 11.02
CA ILE A 318 13.00 -4.63 10.07
C ILE A 318 14.43 -4.12 10.00
N SER A 319 15.06 -3.80 11.12
CA SER A 319 16.43 -3.26 11.17
C SER A 319 17.20 -3.82 12.35
N PRO A 320 18.48 -4.20 12.16
CA PRO A 320 19.37 -4.43 13.29
C PRO A 320 19.39 -3.23 14.25
N CYS A 321 19.57 -3.53 15.54
CA CYS A 321 19.54 -2.55 16.61
C CYS A 321 20.62 -2.85 17.64
N VAL A 322 21.28 -1.80 18.13
CA VAL A 322 22.21 -1.84 19.26
C VAL A 322 21.55 -1.17 20.46
N GLU A 323 21.65 -1.78 21.63
CA GLU A 323 21.16 -1.17 22.86
C GLU A 323 22.21 -0.24 23.48
N VAL A 324 21.82 1.01 23.73
CA VAL A 324 22.63 2.05 24.36
C VAL A 324 22.15 2.24 25.79
N LYS A 325 23.08 2.14 26.75
CA LYS A 325 22.78 2.27 28.18
C LYS A 325 22.47 3.71 28.58
N ASP A 326 23.25 4.65 28.09
CA ASP A 326 23.14 6.05 28.44
C ASP A 326 21.96 6.69 27.70
N ARG A 327 21.00 7.19 28.48
CA ARG A 327 19.78 7.84 28.00
C ARG A 327 19.78 9.27 28.49
N ILE A 328 19.54 10.21 27.59
CA ILE A 328 19.60 11.64 27.90
C ILE A 328 18.20 12.29 27.95
N ILE A 329 17.16 11.56 27.54
CA ILE A 329 15.76 11.99 27.60
C ILE A 329 14.98 11.00 28.49
N GLU A 330 14.09 11.52 29.33
CA GLU A 330 13.15 10.68 30.09
C GLU A 330 12.08 10.07 29.17
N LYS A 331 11.75 8.80 29.37
CA LYS A 331 10.71 8.09 28.60
C LYS A 331 9.38 8.85 28.59
N GLU A 332 8.98 9.39 29.74
CA GLU A 332 7.73 10.17 29.89
C GLU A 332 7.69 11.39 28.96
N LYS A 333 8.83 12.09 28.81
CA LYS A 333 8.94 13.27 27.93
C LYS A 333 8.83 12.88 26.47
N GLN A 334 9.57 11.84 26.02
CA GLN A 334 9.48 11.38 24.63
C GLN A 334 8.07 10.88 24.31
N LEU A 335 7.46 10.10 25.20
CA LEU A 335 6.12 9.56 24.97
C LEU A 335 5.05 10.65 24.94
N THR A 336 5.22 11.72 25.72
CA THR A 336 4.38 12.92 25.64
C THR A 336 4.45 13.58 24.25
N VAL A 337 5.66 13.67 23.67
CA VAL A 337 5.83 14.20 22.31
C VAL A 337 5.23 13.26 21.26
N PHE A 338 5.42 11.95 21.42
CA PHE A 338 4.81 10.94 20.55
C PHE A 338 3.28 11.05 20.55
N MET A 339 2.65 11.17 21.73
CA MET A 339 1.21 11.36 21.86
C MET A 339 0.75 12.68 21.22
N LYS A 340 1.47 13.78 21.43
CA LYS A 340 1.17 15.07 20.77
C LYS A 340 1.20 14.92 19.24
N SER A 341 2.18 14.21 18.71
CA SER A 341 2.30 13.95 17.27
C SER A 341 1.09 13.18 16.72
N ILE A 342 0.56 12.20 17.46
CA ILE A 342 -0.68 11.49 17.10
C ILE A 342 -1.85 12.46 16.99
N PHE A 343 -2.03 13.36 17.97
CA PHE A 343 -3.12 14.34 17.97
C PHE A 343 -2.96 15.40 16.88
N GLN A 344 -1.74 15.86 16.62
CA GLN A 344 -1.43 16.78 15.52
C GLN A 344 -1.81 16.18 14.17
N ILE A 345 -1.38 14.94 13.90
CA ILE A 345 -1.75 14.22 12.67
C ILE A 345 -3.26 14.05 12.60
N ARG A 346 -3.93 13.70 13.70
CA ARG A 346 -5.39 13.56 13.74
C ARG A 346 -6.11 14.86 13.38
N SER A 347 -5.69 15.99 13.97
CA SER A 347 -6.20 17.32 13.64
C SER A 347 -5.96 17.67 12.17
N TYR A 348 -4.77 17.37 11.65
CA TYR A 348 -4.44 17.58 10.25
C TYR A 348 -5.35 16.78 9.30
N LEU A 349 -5.58 15.50 9.60
CA LEU A 349 -6.53 14.64 8.88
C LEU A 349 -7.98 15.14 8.98
N ALA A 350 -8.32 15.96 9.98
CA ALA A 350 -9.60 16.61 10.12
C ALA A 350 -9.69 17.98 9.40
N GLY A 351 -8.61 18.42 8.76
CA GLY A 351 -8.54 19.65 7.97
C GLY A 351 -7.75 20.78 8.62
N GLU A 352 -7.20 20.60 9.82
CA GLU A 352 -6.35 21.62 10.44
C GLU A 352 -5.03 21.79 9.66
N GLU A 353 -4.53 23.02 9.56
CA GLU A 353 -3.21 23.26 8.96
C GLU A 353 -2.10 23.13 10.00
N GLU A 354 -0.97 22.59 9.57
CA GLU A 354 0.24 22.44 10.36
C GLU A 354 1.46 22.52 9.44
N THR A 355 2.56 23.08 9.95
CA THR A 355 3.86 23.13 9.29
C THR A 355 4.76 22.00 9.83
N GLY A 356 4.86 20.85 9.13
CA GLY A 356 5.88 19.84 9.48
C GLY A 356 5.49 18.39 9.22
N ILE A 357 5.29 17.64 10.30
CA ILE A 357 5.16 16.17 10.36
C ILE A 357 4.02 15.64 9.48
N SER A 358 2.83 16.22 9.60
CA SER A 358 1.61 15.63 9.06
C SER A 358 1.62 15.49 7.54
N LYS A 359 2.17 16.46 6.80
CA LYS A 359 2.29 16.39 5.34
C LYS A 359 3.27 15.29 4.90
N ASN A 360 4.37 15.10 5.63
CA ASN A 360 5.35 14.04 5.33
C ASN A 360 4.75 12.65 5.52
N VAL A 361 3.95 12.46 6.58
CA VAL A 361 3.22 11.21 6.82
C VAL A 361 2.27 10.90 5.65
N ILE A 362 1.51 11.89 5.17
CA ILE A 362 0.63 11.76 4.01
C ILE A 362 1.40 11.37 2.74
N PHE A 363 2.58 11.97 2.50
CA PHE A 363 3.37 11.62 1.33
C PHE A 363 3.96 10.21 1.41
N LEU A 364 4.46 9.81 2.59
CA LEU A 364 5.05 8.49 2.81
C LEU A 364 4.02 7.36 2.60
N LEU A 365 2.80 7.57 3.09
CA LEU A 365 1.73 6.58 2.97
C LEU A 365 1.20 6.35 1.56
N ARG A 366 1.66 7.10 0.55
CA ARG A 366 1.32 6.82 -0.85
C ARG A 366 1.85 5.46 -1.33
N SER A 367 2.87 4.91 -0.67
CA SER A 367 3.41 3.57 -0.91
C SER A 367 3.49 2.73 0.36
N ARG A 368 3.79 3.34 1.52
CA ARG A 368 3.97 2.62 2.79
C ARG A 368 2.67 2.20 3.47
N TYR A 369 1.52 2.37 2.82
CA TYR A 369 0.28 1.74 3.24
C TYR A 369 0.39 0.21 3.31
N ALA A 370 1.33 -0.39 2.57
CA ALA A 370 1.66 -1.82 2.64
C ALA A 370 2.11 -2.28 4.04
N TYR A 371 2.50 -1.37 4.92
CA TYR A 371 2.93 -1.69 6.29
C TYR A 371 1.77 -1.72 7.29
N LEU A 372 0.60 -1.19 6.91
CA LEU A 372 -0.57 -1.09 7.78
C LEU A 372 -1.03 -2.44 8.35
N PRO A 373 -1.04 -3.57 7.60
CA PRO A 373 -1.41 -4.86 8.16
C PRO A 373 -0.55 -5.26 9.37
N SER A 374 0.78 -5.14 9.26
CA SER A 374 1.71 -5.46 10.34
C SER A 374 1.53 -4.52 11.54
N ILE A 375 1.35 -3.22 11.28
CA ILE A 375 1.07 -2.24 12.33
C ILE A 375 -0.27 -2.53 13.02
N TYR A 376 -1.35 -2.79 12.29
CA TYR A 376 -2.64 -3.10 12.91
C TYR A 376 -2.63 -4.43 13.67
N ARG A 377 -1.83 -5.41 13.24
CA ARG A 377 -1.61 -6.65 14.00
C ARG A 377 -0.92 -6.35 15.34
N LEU A 378 0.08 -5.47 15.35
CA LEU A 378 0.72 -5.00 16.59
C LEU A 378 -0.27 -4.23 17.48
N LEU A 379 -0.98 -3.24 16.91
CA LEU A 379 -1.97 -2.43 17.63
C LEU A 379 -3.11 -3.25 18.21
N SER A 380 -3.50 -4.36 17.55
CA SER A 380 -4.57 -5.23 18.00
C SER A 380 -4.27 -5.93 19.33
N LYS A 381 -3.00 -6.05 19.74
CA LYS A 381 -2.63 -6.57 21.07
C LYS A 381 -3.10 -5.65 22.21
N TYR A 382 -3.21 -4.35 21.93
CA TYR A 382 -3.49 -3.30 22.93
C TYR A 382 -4.88 -2.68 22.74
N TYR A 383 -5.29 -2.50 21.49
CA TYR A 383 -6.50 -1.76 21.12
C TYR A 383 -7.42 -2.59 20.21
N GLN A 384 -7.50 -3.90 20.43
CA GLN A 384 -8.25 -4.85 19.58
C GLN A 384 -9.64 -4.36 19.17
N LYS A 385 -10.44 -3.91 20.13
CA LYS A 385 -11.81 -3.41 19.89
C LYS A 385 -11.79 -2.18 18.98
N LYS A 386 -10.86 -1.25 19.20
CA LYS A 386 -10.71 -0.02 18.43
C LYS A 386 -10.22 -0.29 17.01
N VAL A 387 -9.29 -1.22 16.82
CA VAL A 387 -8.85 -1.67 15.49
C VAL A 387 -10.02 -2.32 14.74
N LYS A 388 -10.79 -3.19 15.40
CA LYS A 388 -11.98 -3.80 14.80
C LYS A 388 -13.06 -2.77 14.45
N GLU A 389 -13.34 -1.82 15.34
CA GLU A 389 -14.26 -0.71 15.08
C GLU A 389 -13.79 0.15 13.89
N ARG A 390 -12.48 0.36 13.77
CA ARG A 390 -11.87 1.15 12.70
C ARG A 390 -12.00 0.48 11.33
N LEU A 391 -11.84 -0.84 11.27
CA LEU A 391 -11.98 -1.64 10.05
C LEU A 391 -13.45 -1.97 9.71
N ASN A 392 -14.36 -1.84 10.67
CA ASN A 392 -15.79 -2.01 10.43
C ASN A 392 -16.37 -0.83 9.65
N THR A 393 -17.20 -1.14 8.65
CA THR A 393 -17.89 -0.11 7.86
C THR A 393 -19.40 -0.23 7.91
N VAL A 394 -20.06 0.90 7.65
CA VAL A 394 -21.51 0.95 7.60
C VAL A 394 -21.96 0.17 6.38
N HIS A 395 -22.74 -0.88 6.56
CA HIS A 395 -23.24 -1.61 5.39
C HIS A 395 -24.15 -0.72 4.55
N PHE A 396 -23.92 -0.73 3.23
CA PHE A 396 -24.73 0.02 2.29
C PHE A 396 -26.18 -0.48 2.33
N LYS A 397 -27.12 0.44 2.56
CA LYS A 397 -28.56 0.18 2.61
C LYS A 397 -29.24 1.05 1.56
N GLU A 398 -29.61 0.45 0.43
CA GLU A 398 -30.22 1.17 -0.69
C GLU A 398 -31.42 2.02 -0.25
N LYS A 399 -32.34 1.49 0.55
CA LYS A 399 -33.50 2.25 1.05
C LYS A 399 -33.10 3.52 1.83
N LYS A 400 -32.06 3.44 2.67
CA LYS A 400 -31.54 4.61 3.40
C LYS A 400 -30.91 5.61 2.43
N PHE A 401 -30.11 5.12 1.49
CA PHE A 401 -29.49 5.94 0.45
C PHE A 401 -30.53 6.71 -0.38
N ARG A 402 -31.56 6.02 -0.88
CA ARG A 402 -32.68 6.62 -1.64
C ARG A 402 -33.41 7.69 -0.84
N LYS A 403 -33.61 7.48 0.47
CA LYS A 403 -34.22 8.50 1.35
C LYS A 403 -33.38 9.77 1.42
N LEU A 404 -32.06 9.65 1.59
CA LEU A 404 -31.14 10.79 1.60
C LEU A 404 -31.15 11.52 0.25
N LEU A 405 -31.05 10.76 -0.85
CA LEU A 405 -31.07 11.31 -2.21
C LEU A 405 -32.38 12.06 -2.52
N ASN A 406 -33.53 11.48 -2.17
CA ASN A 406 -34.83 12.14 -2.33
C ASN A 406 -34.91 13.41 -1.50
N GLY A 407 -34.34 13.40 -0.29
CA GLY A 407 -34.25 14.60 0.56
C GLY A 407 -33.48 15.75 -0.10
N VAL A 408 -32.39 15.46 -0.82
CA VAL A 408 -31.64 16.45 -1.62
C VAL A 408 -32.51 16.96 -2.77
N MET A 409 -33.23 16.07 -3.46
CA MET A 409 -34.03 16.45 -4.62
C MET A 409 -35.27 17.27 -4.27
N SER A 410 -35.90 17.01 -3.13
CA SER A 410 -37.16 17.66 -2.71
C SER A 410 -36.98 18.98 -1.96
N SER A 411 -35.76 19.31 -1.54
CA SER A 411 -35.47 20.53 -0.80
C SER A 411 -35.55 21.77 -1.70
N SER A 412 -36.41 22.72 -1.35
CA SER A 412 -36.58 24.00 -2.05
C SER A 412 -35.54 25.04 -1.65
N ASP A 413 -35.09 25.03 -0.39
CA ASP A 413 -34.04 25.89 0.11
C ASP A 413 -32.65 25.39 -0.33
N THR A 414 -31.85 26.31 -0.88
CA THR A 414 -30.51 26.04 -1.40
C THR A 414 -29.53 25.67 -0.29
N TYR A 415 -29.65 26.31 0.87
CA TYR A 415 -28.78 26.03 2.02
C TYR A 415 -29.05 24.63 2.58
N ASN A 416 -30.31 24.32 2.91
CA ASN A 416 -30.72 22.99 3.36
C ASN A 416 -30.40 21.90 2.34
N LYS A 417 -30.49 22.19 1.04
CA LYS A 417 -30.12 21.25 -0.01
C LYS A 417 -28.61 20.99 -0.05
N GLY A 418 -27.77 21.97 0.28
CA GLY A 418 -26.33 21.81 0.49
C GLY A 418 -26.04 20.85 1.64
N ILE A 419 -26.64 21.11 2.81
CA ILE A 419 -26.50 20.24 4.00
C ILE A 419 -26.88 18.79 3.68
N LYS A 420 -28.00 18.58 3.01
CA LYS A 420 -28.43 17.22 2.64
C LYS A 420 -27.50 16.55 1.63
N LEU A 421 -26.86 17.31 0.75
CA LEU A 421 -25.88 16.78 -0.19
C LEU A 421 -24.62 16.32 0.55
N GLU A 422 -24.17 17.09 1.55
CA GLU A 422 -23.07 16.69 2.44
C GLU A 422 -23.42 15.42 3.24
N GLU A 423 -24.65 15.32 3.77
CA GLU A 423 -25.12 14.11 4.47
C GLU A 423 -25.16 12.87 3.56
N LEU A 424 -25.56 13.05 2.29
CA LEU A 424 -25.54 12.01 1.29
C LEU A 424 -24.11 11.56 0.99
N ALA A 425 -23.18 12.51 0.80
CA ALA A 425 -21.77 12.24 0.57
C ALA A 425 -21.10 11.55 1.78
N ASP A 426 -21.37 12.00 3.00
CA ASP A 426 -20.87 11.35 4.21
C ASP A 426 -21.38 9.90 4.31
N TYR A 427 -22.67 9.66 4.05
CA TYR A 427 -23.19 8.29 4.04
C TYR A 427 -22.57 7.44 2.93
N PHE A 428 -22.33 8.01 1.74
CA PHE A 428 -21.63 7.34 0.64
C PHE A 428 -20.25 6.84 1.11
N PHE A 429 -19.40 7.73 1.64
CA PHE A 429 -18.03 7.36 2.06
C PHE A 429 -18.01 6.40 3.25
N ARG A 430 -18.87 6.58 4.26
CA ARG A 430 -18.95 5.66 5.41
C ARG A 430 -19.32 4.23 5.05
N THR A 431 -19.91 4.03 3.87
CA THR A 431 -20.26 2.70 3.36
C THR A 431 -19.16 2.03 2.56
N ILE A 432 -18.06 2.73 2.29
CA ILE A 432 -16.90 2.19 1.58
C ILE A 432 -15.91 1.62 2.61
N PRO A 433 -15.58 0.31 2.55
CA PRO A 433 -14.56 -0.32 3.39
C PRO A 433 -13.27 0.48 3.52
N GLY A 434 -12.92 0.89 4.74
CA GLY A 434 -11.68 1.59 5.05
C GLY A 434 -11.60 3.08 4.68
N LEU A 435 -12.67 3.69 4.20
CA LEU A 435 -12.76 5.15 4.07
C LEU A 435 -13.48 5.75 5.27
N ILE A 436 -12.83 6.71 5.94
CA ILE A 436 -13.29 7.26 7.21
C ILE A 436 -13.42 8.76 7.12
N ILE A 437 -14.59 9.29 7.48
CA ILE A 437 -14.75 10.73 7.64
C ILE A 437 -14.04 11.19 8.90
N THR A 438 -13.00 12.01 8.74
CA THR A 438 -12.15 12.55 9.81
C THR A 438 -12.42 14.02 10.09
N GLY A 439 -12.94 14.77 9.11
CA GLY A 439 -13.34 16.17 9.27
C GLY A 439 -14.68 16.44 8.58
N ARG A 440 -15.49 17.34 9.16
CA ARG A 440 -16.73 17.85 8.56
C ARG A 440 -16.77 19.36 8.69
N ARG A 441 -17.17 20.05 7.63
CA ARG A 441 -17.30 21.53 7.57
C ARG A 441 -16.12 22.21 8.25
N ALA A 442 -14.91 21.81 7.88
CA ALA A 442 -13.72 22.39 8.44
C ALA A 442 -13.65 23.84 7.95
N ARG A 443 -14.14 24.77 8.77
CA ARG A 443 -14.09 26.21 8.53
C ARG A 443 -12.87 26.77 9.23
N LYS A 444 -11.89 27.22 8.46
CA LYS A 444 -10.81 28.08 8.97
C LYS A 444 -10.66 29.30 8.07
N GLU A 445 -9.93 30.31 8.55
CA GLU A 445 -9.88 31.72 8.13
C GLU A 445 -9.89 32.03 6.62
N ARG A 446 -9.55 31.08 5.74
CA ARG A 446 -9.50 31.29 4.28
C ARG A 446 -10.33 30.31 3.44
N GLU A 447 -10.71 29.13 3.95
CA GLU A 447 -11.29 28.05 3.15
C GLU A 447 -12.27 27.17 3.96
N GLU A 448 -13.38 26.77 3.33
CA GLU A 448 -14.37 25.81 3.86
C GLU A 448 -14.32 24.56 2.98
N VAL A 449 -13.98 23.41 3.58
CA VAL A 449 -14.04 22.10 2.94
C VAL A 449 -15.14 21.28 3.60
N ASP A 450 -15.99 20.66 2.78
CA ASP A 450 -17.18 19.98 3.27
C ASP A 450 -16.85 18.74 4.09
N LEU A 451 -16.01 17.83 3.57
CA LEU A 451 -15.55 16.65 4.31
C LEU A 451 -14.08 16.34 4.02
N TYR A 452 -13.40 15.83 5.05
CA TYR A 452 -12.12 15.15 4.92
C TYR A 452 -12.30 13.66 5.18
N CYS A 453 -11.72 12.83 4.32
CA CYS A 453 -11.81 11.39 4.41
C CYS A 453 -10.43 10.75 4.43
N SER A 454 -10.09 10.05 5.50
CA SER A 454 -8.84 9.28 5.61
C SER A 454 -9.04 7.86 5.06
N ASN A 455 -8.01 7.36 4.39
CA ASN A 455 -7.97 6.02 3.82
C ASN A 455 -7.16 5.09 4.72
N VAL A 456 -7.80 4.06 5.26
CA VAL A 456 -7.16 2.94 5.99
C VAL A 456 -7.57 1.60 5.36
N SER A 457 -8.01 1.63 4.11
CA SER A 457 -8.57 0.47 3.43
C SER A 457 -7.55 -0.62 3.21
N TYR A 458 -8.05 -1.85 3.19
CA TYR A 458 -7.33 -3.02 2.72
C TYR A 458 -7.69 -3.30 1.26
N GLU A 459 -7.76 -2.24 0.45
CA GLU A 459 -8.05 -2.30 -0.98
C GLU A 459 -7.04 -1.40 -1.69
N SER A 460 -6.04 -1.97 -2.37
CA SER A 460 -4.90 -1.17 -2.86
C SER A 460 -5.34 -0.16 -3.92
N ILE A 461 -6.40 -0.44 -4.66
CA ILE A 461 -6.98 0.49 -5.63
C ILE A 461 -7.48 1.80 -4.99
N LEU A 462 -7.95 1.77 -3.74
CA LEU A 462 -8.37 2.99 -3.04
C LEU A 462 -7.16 3.83 -2.62
N TRP A 463 -5.99 3.22 -2.42
CA TRP A 463 -4.74 3.94 -2.13
C TRP A 463 -4.20 4.73 -3.32
N GLU A 464 -4.70 4.49 -4.53
CA GLU A 464 -4.49 5.42 -5.65
C GLU A 464 -5.07 6.81 -5.36
N LEU A 465 -6.05 6.92 -4.44
CA LEU A 465 -6.57 8.19 -3.98
C LEU A 465 -5.66 8.89 -2.94
N GLY A 466 -4.72 8.16 -2.35
CA GLY A 466 -3.86 8.60 -1.25
C GLY A 466 -4.49 8.42 0.15
N PRO A 467 -3.74 8.75 1.21
CA PRO A 467 -4.17 8.59 2.61
C PRO A 467 -5.26 9.59 3.04
N LEU A 468 -5.32 10.77 2.41
CA LEU A 468 -6.33 11.79 2.72
C LEU A 468 -7.01 12.24 1.43
N ILE A 469 -8.33 12.26 1.45
CA ILE A 469 -9.21 12.58 0.34
C ILE A 469 -10.05 13.79 0.74
N LEU A 470 -10.02 14.81 -0.09
CA LEU A 470 -10.88 15.98 0.05
C LEU A 470 -12.25 15.70 -0.60
N VAL A 471 -13.35 16.09 0.03
CA VAL A 471 -14.69 15.94 -0.55
C VAL A 471 -15.41 17.28 -0.55
N GLU A 472 -15.94 17.65 -1.71
CA GLU A 472 -16.64 18.92 -1.92
C GLU A 472 -18.03 18.69 -2.53
N CYS A 473 -19.05 19.34 -1.99
CA CYS A 473 -20.47 19.21 -2.32
C CYS A 473 -21.00 20.50 -2.93
N LYS A 474 -21.00 20.59 -4.25
CA LYS A 474 -21.50 21.75 -4.99
C LYS A 474 -23.00 21.63 -5.30
N ASN A 475 -23.81 22.19 -4.42
CA ASN A 475 -25.24 22.35 -4.65
C ASN A 475 -25.61 23.73 -5.24
N LYS A 476 -25.42 23.91 -6.55
CA LYS A 476 -25.75 25.16 -7.26
C LYS A 476 -26.71 24.88 -8.42
N LYS A 477 -27.51 25.87 -8.83
CA LYS A 477 -28.37 25.80 -10.04
C LYS A 477 -27.58 25.67 -11.33
N ARG A 478 -26.33 26.14 -11.33
CA ARG A 478 -25.43 26.11 -12.50
C ARG A 478 -24.41 24.99 -12.32
N LYS A 479 -23.96 24.45 -13.45
CA LYS A 479 -22.87 23.47 -13.52
C LYS A 479 -21.58 24.00 -12.90
N VAL A 480 -20.79 23.09 -12.33
CA VAL A 480 -19.46 23.40 -11.78
C VAL A 480 -18.55 23.95 -12.88
N LYS A 481 -17.96 25.11 -12.62
CA LYS A 481 -17.08 25.83 -13.53
C LYS A 481 -15.61 25.46 -13.33
N VAL A 482 -14.78 25.78 -14.33
CA VAL A 482 -13.33 25.56 -14.28
C VAL A 482 -12.66 26.25 -13.08
N SER A 483 -13.11 27.46 -12.72
CA SER A 483 -12.58 28.21 -11.58
C SER A 483 -12.78 27.45 -10.25
N GLU A 484 -13.89 26.74 -10.11
CA GLU A 484 -14.17 25.97 -8.89
C GLU A 484 -13.25 24.76 -8.78
N ILE A 485 -12.86 24.15 -9.90
CA ILE A 485 -11.86 23.07 -9.92
C ILE A 485 -10.47 23.63 -9.57
N ARG A 486 -10.08 24.75 -10.18
CA ARG A 486 -8.77 25.38 -9.92
C ARG A 486 -8.59 25.83 -8.48
N ASN A 487 -9.66 26.27 -7.82
CA ASN A 487 -9.62 26.67 -6.42
C ASN A 487 -9.37 25.49 -5.46
N LEU A 488 -9.57 24.23 -5.88
CA LEU A 488 -9.25 23.06 -5.05
C LEU A 488 -7.75 22.77 -5.03
N ILE A 489 -7.01 23.13 -6.08
CA ILE A 489 -5.61 22.73 -6.26
C ILE A 489 -4.70 23.31 -5.17
N PRO A 490 -4.78 24.59 -4.79
CA PRO A 490 -3.97 25.14 -3.70
C PRO A 490 -4.18 24.40 -2.37
N ILE A 491 -5.43 24.04 -2.04
CA ILE A 491 -5.80 23.28 -0.83
C ILE A 491 -5.15 21.89 -0.87
N MET A 492 -5.21 21.25 -2.03
CA MET A 492 -4.62 19.93 -2.23
C MET A 492 -3.10 19.98 -2.11
N ASP A 493 -2.45 21.02 -2.64
CA ASP A 493 -1.00 21.22 -2.60
C ASP A 493 -0.50 21.57 -1.20
N SER A 494 -1.17 22.49 -0.49
CA SER A 494 -0.80 22.86 0.88
C SER A 494 -0.82 21.64 1.78
N LYS A 495 -1.85 20.81 1.67
CA LYS A 495 -2.04 19.62 2.51
C LYS A 495 -1.38 18.33 2.00
N GLY A 496 -0.75 18.35 0.83
CA GLY A 496 -0.18 17.14 0.20
C GLY A 496 -1.22 16.12 -0.27
N ILE A 497 -2.49 16.51 -0.35
CA ILE A 497 -3.62 15.68 -0.80
C ILE A 497 -3.46 15.38 -2.30
N LYS A 498 -3.55 14.09 -2.62
CA LYS A 498 -3.50 13.60 -4.01
C LYS A 498 -4.86 13.74 -4.69
N SER A 499 -5.95 13.54 -3.94
CA SER A 499 -7.28 13.36 -4.53
C SER A 499 -8.38 14.18 -3.90
N ALA A 500 -9.29 14.64 -4.75
CA ALA A 500 -10.52 15.30 -4.37
C ALA A 500 -11.72 14.62 -5.04
N VAL A 501 -12.86 14.57 -4.35
CA VAL A 501 -14.11 14.06 -4.87
C VAL A 501 -15.14 15.18 -4.85
N VAL A 502 -15.71 15.50 -6.02
CA VAL A 502 -16.65 16.62 -6.15
C VAL A 502 -18.03 16.09 -6.48
N PHE A 503 -18.97 16.24 -5.56
CA PHE A 503 -20.39 15.97 -5.75
C PHE A 503 -21.08 17.21 -6.32
N SER A 504 -21.82 17.08 -7.42
CA SER A 504 -22.56 18.18 -8.02
C SER A 504 -24.02 17.83 -8.29
N SER A 505 -24.93 18.69 -7.83
CA SER A 505 -26.36 18.54 -8.14
C SER A 505 -26.74 18.92 -9.56
N SER A 506 -25.95 19.78 -10.23
CA SER A 506 -26.18 20.24 -11.61
C SER A 506 -25.19 19.69 -12.63
N GLY A 507 -24.18 18.94 -12.19
CA GLY A 507 -23.11 18.38 -13.02
C GLY A 507 -22.03 19.40 -13.38
N PHE A 508 -21.22 19.06 -14.38
CA PHE A 508 -19.97 19.78 -14.70
C PHE A 508 -20.02 20.40 -16.10
N THR A 509 -19.37 21.55 -16.25
CA THR A 509 -19.11 22.14 -17.58
C THR A 509 -18.06 21.33 -18.34
N LYS A 510 -18.10 21.34 -19.67
CA LYS A 510 -17.08 20.65 -20.49
C LYS A 510 -15.66 21.16 -20.18
N THR A 511 -15.51 22.46 -19.94
CA THR A 511 -14.24 23.08 -19.55
C THR A 511 -13.74 22.63 -18.18
N ALA A 512 -14.64 22.45 -17.20
CA ALA A 512 -14.26 21.88 -15.90
C ALA A 512 -13.79 20.42 -16.03
N LEU A 513 -14.46 19.60 -16.85
CA LEU A 513 -14.02 18.22 -17.09
C LEU A 513 -12.66 18.14 -17.79
N LYS A 514 -12.38 19.05 -18.74
CA LYS A 514 -11.05 19.17 -19.36
C LYS A 514 -9.97 19.58 -18.38
N GLU A 515 -10.29 20.50 -17.46
CA GLU A 515 -9.37 20.88 -16.39
C GLU A 515 -9.10 19.71 -15.45
N ILE A 516 -10.12 18.94 -15.05
CA ILE A 516 -9.93 17.71 -14.26
C ILE A 516 -8.99 16.74 -14.97
N GLU A 517 -9.15 16.56 -16.28
CA GLU A 517 -8.23 15.74 -17.09
C GLU A 517 -6.80 16.32 -17.11
N TYR A 518 -6.64 17.63 -17.23
CA TYR A 518 -5.32 18.28 -17.17
C TYR A 518 -4.63 18.07 -15.81
N GLN A 519 -5.39 18.20 -14.71
CA GLN A 519 -4.85 18.02 -13.35
C GLN A 519 -4.43 16.58 -13.08
N TYR A 520 -5.08 15.60 -13.71
CA TYR A 520 -4.66 14.20 -13.64
C TYR A 520 -3.23 13.98 -14.14
N PHE A 521 -2.85 14.61 -15.26
CA PHE A 521 -1.47 14.55 -15.77
C PHE A 521 -0.46 15.19 -14.81
N GLY A 522 -0.88 16.20 -14.03
CA GLY A 522 -0.10 16.76 -12.94
C GLY A 522 -0.09 15.92 -11.64
N GLY A 523 -0.58 14.68 -11.69
CA GLY A 523 -0.64 13.76 -10.54
C GLY A 523 -1.78 14.02 -9.55
N LYS A 524 -2.76 14.88 -9.89
CA LYS A 524 -3.91 15.22 -9.03
C LYS A 524 -5.19 14.53 -9.50
N TYR A 525 -5.82 13.79 -8.61
CA TYR A 525 -6.98 12.95 -8.94
C TYR A 525 -8.27 13.63 -8.49
N ILE A 526 -8.95 14.33 -9.40
CA ILE A 526 -10.24 14.95 -9.11
C ILE A 526 -11.36 14.08 -9.71
N ILE A 527 -12.22 13.54 -8.87
CA ILE A 527 -13.28 12.61 -9.26
C ILE A 527 -14.64 13.33 -9.26
N PRO A 528 -15.23 13.62 -10.43
CA PRO A 528 -16.53 14.26 -10.52
C PRO A 528 -17.66 13.22 -10.35
N PHE A 529 -18.59 13.50 -9.43
CA PHE A 529 -19.88 12.82 -9.30
C PHE A 529 -21.02 13.77 -9.59
N ASP A 530 -21.88 13.42 -10.53
CA ASP A 530 -23.15 14.09 -10.73
C ASP A 530 -24.33 13.25 -10.25
N MET A 531 -25.54 13.82 -10.31
CA MET A 531 -26.74 13.12 -9.86
C MET A 531 -27.06 11.86 -10.68
N ALA A 532 -26.62 11.77 -11.94
CA ALA A 532 -26.85 10.57 -12.75
C ALA A 532 -25.96 9.43 -12.24
N ASP A 533 -24.69 9.71 -11.93
CA ASP A 533 -23.78 8.74 -11.31
C ASP A 533 -24.36 8.21 -10.00
N ILE A 534 -24.85 9.09 -9.14
CA ILE A 534 -25.32 8.73 -7.79
C ILE A 534 -26.65 7.95 -7.85
N LYS A 535 -27.50 8.22 -8.86
CA LYS A 535 -28.78 7.54 -9.04
C LYS A 535 -28.64 6.07 -9.44
N CYS A 536 -27.54 5.67 -10.07
CA CYS A 536 -27.35 4.29 -10.52
C CYS A 536 -27.01 3.30 -9.38
N LEU A 537 -26.74 3.79 -8.18
CA LEU A 537 -26.40 2.96 -7.03
C LEU A 537 -27.56 2.07 -6.60
N THR A 538 -27.27 0.79 -6.41
CA THR A 538 -28.21 -0.26 -5.97
C THR A 538 -27.55 -1.17 -4.95
N LYS A 539 -28.27 -2.14 -4.40
CA LYS A 539 -27.66 -3.18 -3.56
C LYS A 539 -26.54 -3.96 -4.28
N SER A 540 -26.60 -4.12 -5.60
CA SER A 540 -25.61 -4.87 -6.42
C SER A 540 -24.56 -3.97 -7.07
N PHE A 541 -24.72 -2.66 -7.02
CA PHE A 541 -23.75 -1.68 -7.50
C PHE A 541 -23.59 -0.58 -6.44
N THR A 542 -22.63 -0.80 -5.56
CA THR A 542 -22.45 -0.07 -4.31
C THR A 542 -21.59 1.18 -4.50
N PRO A 543 -21.51 2.06 -3.47
CA PRO A 543 -20.58 3.19 -3.47
C PRO A 543 -19.12 2.82 -3.75
N PHE A 544 -18.66 1.66 -3.26
CA PHE A 544 -17.32 1.14 -3.55
C PHE A 544 -17.16 0.87 -5.06
N ASP A 545 -18.10 0.12 -5.65
CA ASP A 545 -18.06 -0.24 -7.07
C ASP A 545 -18.06 1.01 -7.96
N LEU A 546 -18.91 1.99 -7.63
CA LEU A 546 -18.97 3.25 -8.37
C LEU A 546 -17.65 4.04 -8.26
N LEU A 547 -17.09 4.18 -7.06
CA LEU A 547 -15.83 4.91 -6.87
C LEU A 547 -14.68 4.23 -7.62
N VAL A 548 -14.51 2.92 -7.43
CA VAL A 548 -13.48 2.12 -8.11
C VAL A 548 -13.62 2.20 -9.63
N SER A 549 -14.85 2.08 -10.15
CA SER A 549 -15.08 2.20 -11.61
C SER A 549 -14.63 3.54 -12.18
N LYS A 550 -14.77 4.64 -11.43
CA LYS A 550 -14.29 5.96 -11.85
C LYS A 550 -12.77 6.06 -11.80
N VAL A 551 -12.14 5.55 -10.74
CA VAL A 551 -10.68 5.50 -10.60
C VAL A 551 -10.06 4.70 -11.75
N GLU A 552 -10.56 3.50 -11.99
CA GLU A 552 -10.07 2.65 -13.08
C GLU A 552 -10.30 3.27 -14.46
N LYS A 553 -11.47 3.89 -14.69
CA LYS A 553 -11.76 4.53 -15.97
C LYS A 553 -10.80 5.67 -16.26
N MET A 554 -10.42 6.46 -15.26
CA MET A 554 -9.40 7.49 -15.42
C MET A 554 -8.04 6.86 -15.73
N GLY A 555 -7.61 5.85 -14.95
CA GLY A 555 -6.35 5.15 -15.20
C GLY A 555 -6.26 4.53 -16.61
N LYS A 556 -7.30 3.79 -17.02
CA LYS A 556 -7.37 3.14 -18.35
C LYS A 556 -7.41 4.15 -19.49
N LYS A 557 -8.15 5.26 -19.34
CA LYS A 557 -8.26 6.30 -20.37
C LYS A 557 -6.89 6.92 -20.71
N TYR A 558 -5.99 7.01 -19.73
CA TYR A 558 -4.72 7.71 -19.89
C TYR A 558 -3.48 6.80 -19.80
N ALA A 559 -3.64 5.49 -19.64
CA ALA A 559 -2.52 4.56 -19.43
C ALA A 559 -1.42 4.65 -20.51
N ASN A 560 -1.80 4.93 -21.76
CA ASN A 560 -0.89 5.03 -22.91
C ASN A 560 -0.80 6.47 -23.46
N ASP A 561 -1.26 7.46 -22.71
CA ASP A 561 -1.23 8.85 -23.16
C ASP A 561 0.19 9.39 -23.02
N LEU A 562 0.81 9.74 -24.16
CA LEU A 562 2.17 10.28 -24.18
C LEU A 562 2.31 11.57 -23.37
N ARG A 563 1.21 12.29 -23.08
CA ARG A 563 1.24 13.44 -22.17
C ARG A 563 1.74 13.08 -20.77
N ASN A 564 1.59 11.82 -20.33
CA ASN A 564 2.21 11.33 -19.09
C ASN A 564 3.75 11.39 -19.10
N ALA A 565 4.38 11.51 -20.28
CA ALA A 565 5.82 11.69 -20.41
C ALA A 565 6.23 13.17 -20.58
N TYR A 566 5.27 14.07 -20.82
CA TYR A 566 5.49 15.51 -21.03
C TYR A 566 5.11 16.37 -19.81
N PHE A 567 4.26 15.84 -18.91
CA PHE A 567 3.89 16.41 -17.62
C PHE A 567 4.49 15.53 -16.51
#